data_AF-A0A9D6D5C7-F1
#
_entry.id   AF-A0A9D6D5C7-F1
#
_cell.length_a   1.000
_cell.length_b   1.000
_cell.length_c   1.000
_cell.angle_alpha   90.00
_cell.angle_beta   90.00
_cell.angle_gamma   90.00
#
_symmetry.space_group_name_H-M   'P 1'
#
loop_
_entity.id
_entity.type
_entity.pdbx_description
1 polymer ?
#
loop_
_entity_poly.entity_id
_entity_poly.type
_entity_poly.pdbx_seq_one_letter_code
_entity_poly.pdbx_strand_id
1 'polypeptide(L)'
;MASPLGSPLRRKEDVRLLTGAGRFVDDLRVPGTLHAAIVRSPHAHARVERVEAAAARALPGVVAVLTLADLPECAGAVPPLIPSPRLRAYAQPVLAGPEVRHAGEAIAVVVADDPYRAADGRDAVAVDYTVLPAATTVEAALAPGAPRVHAAWPDNVAGPADGAVGDVAAGFAAADVVIEMTLAMPRVAPVPIEPRGVLADPGARDGFFTTWASTQVPYAVRTAIGRVLGLDEERVRVIAP
;
A
#
# COMPACT_ATOMS: atom_id res chain seq x y z
N MET A 1 -47.16 -10.09 -1.12
CA MET A 1 -46.13 -9.51 -0.23
C MET A 1 -45.61 -8.24 -0.90
N ALA A 2 -45.37 -7.16 -0.14
CA ALA A 2 -44.80 -5.94 -0.71
C ALA A 2 -43.41 -6.22 -1.28
N SER A 3 -43.05 -5.54 -2.38
CA SER A 3 -41.73 -5.69 -3.01
C SER A 3 -40.62 -5.21 -2.05
N PRO A 4 -39.53 -5.98 -1.88
CA PRO A 4 -38.40 -5.53 -1.07
C PRO A 4 -37.61 -4.39 -1.74
N LEU A 5 -37.75 -4.20 -3.05
CA LEU A 5 -37.10 -3.10 -3.78
C LEU A 5 -37.73 -1.76 -3.39
N GLY A 6 -36.90 -0.81 -2.97
CA GLY A 6 -37.33 0.52 -2.52
C GLY A 6 -37.89 0.58 -1.09
N SER A 7 -37.99 -0.56 -0.40
CA SER A 7 -38.44 -0.62 0.99
C SER A 7 -37.27 -0.40 1.97
N PRO A 8 -37.44 0.36 3.08
CA PRO A 8 -36.40 0.62 4.07
C PRO A 8 -36.20 -0.58 5.01
N LEU A 9 -35.72 -1.69 4.46
CA LEU A 9 -35.46 -2.91 5.22
C LEU A 9 -34.27 -2.71 6.17
N ARG A 10 -34.36 -3.28 7.38
CA ARG A 10 -33.22 -3.32 8.32
C ARG A 10 -32.11 -4.19 7.75
N ARG A 11 -30.86 -3.82 8.01
CA ARG A 11 -29.71 -4.57 7.50
C ARG A 11 -29.55 -5.86 8.28
N LYS A 12 -29.06 -6.92 7.62
CA LYS A 12 -28.88 -8.23 8.27
C LYS A 12 -27.71 -8.20 9.26
N GLU A 13 -26.76 -7.31 9.03
CA GLU A 13 -25.51 -7.22 9.78
C GLU A 13 -25.64 -6.39 11.07
N ASP A 14 -26.72 -5.62 11.24
CA ASP A 14 -26.87 -4.66 12.34
C ASP A 14 -26.73 -5.32 13.72
N VAL A 15 -27.33 -6.50 13.92
CA VAL A 15 -27.31 -7.17 15.22
C VAL A 15 -25.88 -7.45 15.68
N ARG A 16 -25.02 -8.01 14.82
CA ARG A 16 -23.63 -8.28 15.20
C ARG A 16 -22.85 -6.99 15.47
N LEU A 17 -23.09 -5.95 14.67
CA LEU A 17 -22.34 -4.69 14.76
C LEU A 17 -22.74 -3.86 16.00
N LEU A 18 -24.01 -3.91 16.40
CA LEU A 18 -24.52 -3.15 17.55
C LEU A 18 -24.27 -3.82 18.91
N THR A 19 -23.90 -5.11 18.92
CA THR A 19 -23.72 -5.89 20.16
C THR A 19 -22.25 -6.19 20.49
N GLY A 20 -21.31 -5.62 19.72
CA GLY A 20 -19.88 -5.96 19.85
C GLY A 20 -19.53 -7.37 19.36
N ALA A 21 -20.43 -8.02 18.62
CA ALA A 21 -20.22 -9.34 18.01
C ALA A 21 -19.74 -9.25 16.55
N GLY A 22 -19.46 -8.04 16.05
CA GLY A 22 -18.70 -7.82 14.83
C GLY A 22 -17.32 -8.46 14.95
N ARG A 23 -16.73 -8.85 13.82
CA ARG A 23 -15.36 -9.34 13.77
C ARG A 23 -14.65 -8.63 12.65
N PHE A 24 -13.67 -7.84 13.00
CA PHE A 24 -12.74 -7.15 12.12
C PHE A 24 -11.39 -7.89 12.14
N VAL A 25 -10.44 -7.48 11.31
CA VAL A 25 -9.16 -8.20 11.21
C VAL A 25 -8.44 -8.26 12.57
N ASP A 26 -8.44 -7.15 13.31
CA ASP A 26 -7.77 -7.03 14.60
C ASP A 26 -8.51 -7.75 15.76
N ASP A 27 -9.74 -8.23 15.53
CA ASP A 27 -10.48 -9.06 16.50
C ASP A 27 -10.11 -10.54 16.38
N LEU A 28 -9.45 -10.94 15.30
CA LEU A 28 -9.09 -12.33 15.07
C LEU A 28 -8.00 -12.78 16.04
N ARG A 29 -8.15 -13.98 16.60
CA ARG A 29 -7.19 -14.60 17.52
C ARG A 29 -6.80 -15.96 16.96
N VAL A 30 -5.64 -16.03 16.32
CA VAL A 30 -5.07 -17.28 15.81
C VAL A 30 -3.93 -17.70 16.75
N PRO A 31 -3.93 -18.92 17.31
CA PRO A 31 -2.84 -19.36 18.18
C PRO A 31 -1.49 -19.34 17.46
N GLY A 32 -0.47 -18.78 18.12
CA GLY A 32 0.87 -18.63 17.56
C GLY A 32 1.07 -17.44 16.63
N THR A 33 0.11 -16.50 16.58
CA THR A 33 0.28 -15.24 15.83
C THR A 33 1.51 -14.48 16.33
N LEU A 34 2.36 -14.10 15.37
CA LEU A 34 3.41 -13.10 15.55
C LEU A 34 2.95 -11.76 14.99
N HIS A 35 3.53 -10.68 15.48
CA HIS A 35 3.17 -9.31 15.14
C HIS A 35 4.29 -8.67 14.31
N ALA A 36 3.91 -8.02 13.21
CA ALA A 36 4.84 -7.34 12.31
C ALA A 36 4.76 -5.82 12.50
N ALA A 37 5.91 -5.18 12.72
CA ALA A 37 6.08 -3.74 12.68
C ALA A 37 6.99 -3.35 11.52
N ILE A 38 6.58 -2.36 10.74
CA ILE A 38 7.29 -1.94 9.53
C ILE A 38 8.22 -0.77 9.86
N VAL A 39 9.51 -0.91 9.57
CA VAL A 39 10.48 0.19 9.58
C VAL A 39 10.27 0.98 8.30
N ARG A 40 9.97 2.28 8.42
CA ARG A 40 9.61 3.15 7.30
C ARG A 40 10.57 4.31 7.15
N SER A 41 10.81 4.72 5.91
CA SER A 41 11.61 5.91 5.60
C SER A 41 10.99 7.18 6.20
N PRO A 42 11.77 8.04 6.89
CA PRO A 42 11.33 9.39 7.22
C PRO A 42 11.58 10.39 6.08
N HIS A 43 12.24 9.98 4.99
CA HIS A 43 12.68 10.86 3.92
C HIS A 43 11.81 10.74 2.67
N ALA A 44 11.56 11.88 2.01
CA ALA A 44 10.85 11.93 0.74
C ALA A 44 11.65 11.30 -0.41
N HIS A 45 12.98 11.39 -0.38
CA HIS A 45 13.87 10.72 -1.33
C HIS A 45 15.24 10.52 -0.66
N ALA A 46 15.75 9.29 -0.64
CA ALA A 46 17.08 8.99 -0.10
C ALA A 46 17.62 7.67 -0.64
N ARG A 47 18.95 7.51 -0.65
CA ARG A 47 19.58 6.19 -0.73
C ARG A 47 19.64 5.58 0.66
N VAL A 48 19.36 4.29 0.75
CA VAL A 48 19.52 3.50 1.98
C VAL A 48 20.92 2.91 1.94
N GLU A 49 21.83 3.45 2.76
CA GLU A 49 23.23 3.01 2.78
C GLU A 49 23.38 1.74 3.61
N ARG A 50 22.69 1.69 4.76
CA ARG A 50 22.79 0.57 5.70
C ARG A 50 21.54 0.46 6.58
N VAL A 51 21.17 -0.79 6.90
CA VAL A 51 20.15 -1.11 7.92
C VAL A 51 20.82 -1.88 9.06
N GLU A 52 20.84 -1.29 10.25
CA GLU A 52 21.45 -1.84 11.46
C GLU A 52 20.38 -2.38 12.39
N ALA A 53 20.27 -3.70 12.44
CA ALA A 53 19.23 -4.41 13.19
C ALA A 53 19.75 -5.13 14.45
N ALA A 54 21.03 -4.96 14.82
CA ALA A 54 21.64 -5.70 15.93
C ALA A 54 20.95 -5.41 17.27
N ALA A 55 20.66 -4.14 17.56
CA ALA A 55 19.96 -3.74 18.78
C ALA A 55 18.53 -4.30 18.82
N ALA A 56 17.78 -4.18 17.72
CA ALA A 56 16.44 -4.74 17.60
C ALA A 56 16.40 -6.26 17.79
N ARG A 57 17.33 -7.01 17.17
CA ARG A 57 17.44 -8.47 17.29
C ARG A 57 17.80 -8.94 18.71
N ALA A 58 18.41 -8.08 19.53
CA ALA A 58 18.77 -8.41 20.91
C ALA A 58 17.61 -8.19 21.90
N LEU A 59 16.51 -7.55 21.48
CA LEU A 59 15.37 -7.30 22.37
C LEU A 59 14.58 -8.59 22.63
N PRO A 60 14.19 -8.86 23.90
CA PRO A 60 13.36 -10.02 24.23
C PRO A 60 12.04 -10.03 23.45
N GLY A 61 11.68 -11.18 22.90
CA GLY A 61 10.44 -11.39 22.14
C GLY A 61 10.50 -10.96 20.67
N VAL A 62 11.56 -10.27 20.23
CA VAL A 62 11.83 -10.08 18.80
C VAL A 62 12.30 -11.41 18.20
N VAL A 63 11.55 -11.89 17.22
CA VAL A 63 11.78 -13.17 16.54
C VAL A 63 12.63 -12.98 15.29
N ALA A 64 12.40 -11.90 14.54
CA ALA A 64 13.13 -11.62 13.32
C ALA A 64 13.17 -10.12 12.99
N VAL A 65 14.23 -9.70 12.31
CA VAL A 65 14.30 -8.43 11.60
C VAL A 65 14.74 -8.72 10.18
N LEU A 66 13.82 -8.52 9.24
CA LEU A 66 13.92 -8.92 7.85
C LEU A 66 14.00 -7.69 6.95
N THR A 67 14.97 -7.69 6.06
CA THR A 67 15.18 -6.71 5.00
C THR A 67 14.92 -7.35 3.64
N LEU A 68 15.05 -6.58 2.57
CA LEU A 68 14.97 -7.13 1.22
C LEU A 68 16.02 -8.22 0.95
N ALA A 69 17.19 -8.16 1.61
CA ALA A 69 18.22 -9.18 1.48
C ALA A 69 17.80 -10.54 2.06
N ASP A 70 16.92 -10.52 3.07
CA ASP A 70 16.37 -11.72 3.70
C ASP A 70 15.14 -12.26 2.96
N LEU A 71 14.46 -11.40 2.19
CA LEU A 71 13.21 -11.68 1.47
C LEU A 71 13.35 -11.31 -0.02
N PRO A 72 14.22 -11.97 -0.81
CA PRO A 72 14.42 -11.63 -2.22
C PRO A 72 13.15 -11.73 -3.07
N GLU A 73 12.18 -12.57 -2.69
CA GLU A 73 10.84 -12.64 -3.29
C GLU A 73 10.06 -11.33 -3.18
N CYS A 74 10.34 -10.50 -2.17
CA CYS A 74 9.76 -9.17 -1.99
C CYS A 74 10.43 -8.09 -2.87
N ALA A 75 11.46 -8.44 -3.65
CA ALA A 75 12.06 -7.54 -4.65
C ALA A 75 11.17 -7.35 -5.88
N GLY A 76 10.16 -8.20 -6.04
CA GLY A 76 9.12 -8.03 -7.05
C GLY A 76 8.31 -6.75 -6.87
N ALA A 77 7.66 -6.33 -7.95
CA ALA A 77 6.74 -5.20 -7.93
C ALA A 77 5.34 -5.64 -7.48
N VAL A 78 4.75 -4.90 -6.55
CA VAL A 78 3.31 -4.98 -6.28
C VAL A 78 2.58 -4.52 -7.55
N PRO A 79 1.69 -5.36 -8.13
CA PRO A 79 1.00 -4.99 -9.34
C PRO A 79 0.06 -3.80 -9.09
N PRO A 80 -0.06 -2.84 -10.04
CA PRO A 80 -1.03 -1.77 -9.91
C PRO A 80 -2.44 -2.38 -9.89
N LEU A 81 -3.30 -1.89 -8.99
CA LEU A 81 -4.69 -2.37 -8.88
C LEU A 81 -5.46 -2.17 -10.19
N ILE A 82 -5.19 -1.07 -10.89
CA ILE A 82 -5.78 -0.73 -12.18
C ILE A 82 -4.63 -0.49 -13.17
N PRO A 83 -4.25 -1.49 -13.97
CA PRO A 83 -3.24 -1.30 -15.02
C PRO A 83 -3.80 -0.40 -16.13
N SER A 84 -2.96 0.47 -16.68
CA SER A 84 -3.31 1.30 -17.84
C SER A 84 -2.17 1.30 -18.85
N PRO A 85 -2.42 0.95 -20.12
CA PRO A 85 -1.39 0.97 -21.16
C PRO A 85 -0.94 2.40 -21.52
N ARG A 86 -1.69 3.43 -21.09
CA ARG A 86 -1.29 4.83 -21.29
C ARG A 86 -0.27 5.32 -20.27
N LEU A 87 -0.10 4.60 -19.15
CA LEU A 87 0.87 4.95 -18.12
C LEU A 87 2.17 4.19 -18.35
N ARG A 88 3.30 4.88 -18.13
CA ARG A 88 4.63 4.27 -18.11
C ARG A 88 4.67 3.22 -17.00
N ALA A 89 5.30 2.10 -17.32
CA ALA A 89 5.52 1.05 -16.35
C ALA A 89 6.41 1.55 -15.21
N TYR A 90 6.00 1.27 -13.98
CA TYR A 90 6.77 1.50 -12.77
C TYR A 90 6.75 0.22 -11.93
N ALA A 91 7.74 0.10 -11.05
CA ALA A 91 7.78 -0.93 -10.02
C ALA A 91 7.58 -0.28 -8.65
N GLN A 92 6.59 -0.75 -7.90
CA GLN A 92 6.45 -0.44 -6.48
C GLN A 92 6.93 -1.66 -5.69
N PRO A 93 8.10 -1.60 -5.04
CA PRO A 93 8.62 -2.74 -4.31
C PRO A 93 7.79 -2.99 -3.03
N VAL A 94 7.80 -4.23 -2.52
CA VAL A 94 7.18 -4.56 -1.23
C VAL A 94 8.01 -3.96 -0.08
N LEU A 95 9.33 -4.13 -0.15
CA LEU A 95 10.33 -3.46 0.67
C LEU A 95 11.29 -2.71 -0.24
N ALA A 96 11.57 -1.45 0.08
CA ALA A 96 12.53 -0.63 -0.62
C ALA A 96 13.88 -1.34 -0.71
N GLY A 97 14.49 -1.28 -1.89
CA GLY A 97 15.86 -1.72 -2.10
C GLY A 97 16.84 -0.61 -1.69
N PRO A 98 17.78 -0.23 -2.56
CA PRO A 98 18.81 0.75 -2.22
C PRO A 98 18.31 2.21 -2.17
N GLU A 99 17.05 2.48 -2.48
CA GLU A 99 16.50 3.82 -2.63
C GLU A 99 15.04 3.87 -2.20
N VAL A 100 14.70 4.88 -1.41
CA VAL A 100 13.34 5.24 -0.99
C VAL A 100 12.91 6.52 -1.69
N ARG A 101 11.65 6.56 -2.14
CA ARG A 101 11.05 7.53 -3.06
C ARG A 101 9.88 8.30 -2.45
N HIS A 102 9.50 7.96 -1.22
CA HIS A 102 8.56 8.76 -0.45
C HIS A 102 8.72 8.51 1.06
N ALA A 103 8.32 9.50 1.86
CA ALA A 103 8.19 9.32 3.29
C ALA A 103 7.14 8.23 3.58
N GLY A 104 7.48 7.29 4.46
CA GLY A 104 6.65 6.14 4.80
C GLY A 104 6.91 4.88 3.97
N GLU A 105 7.81 4.89 2.98
CA GLU A 105 8.16 3.68 2.22
C GLU A 105 8.79 2.63 3.14
N ALA A 106 8.39 1.36 2.98
CA ALA A 106 8.82 0.28 3.86
C ALA A 106 10.25 -0.16 3.53
N ILE A 107 11.10 -0.36 4.54
CA ILE A 107 12.52 -0.71 4.36
C ILE A 107 12.82 -2.09 4.97
N ALA A 108 12.25 -2.34 6.14
CA ALA A 108 12.42 -3.60 6.86
C ALA A 108 11.15 -3.95 7.64
N VAL A 109 11.07 -5.19 8.08
CA VAL A 109 9.99 -5.73 8.91
C VAL A 109 10.60 -6.31 10.19
N VAL A 110 10.10 -5.88 11.33
CA VAL A 110 10.38 -6.50 12.62
C VAL A 110 9.22 -7.39 12.99
N VAL A 111 9.51 -8.63 13.38
CA VAL A 111 8.52 -9.63 13.79
C VAL A 111 8.77 -9.99 15.25
N ALA A 112 7.73 -9.93 16.09
CA ALA A 112 7.81 -10.27 17.51
C ALA A 112 6.60 -11.08 17.99
N ASP A 113 6.68 -11.63 19.19
CA ASP A 113 5.60 -12.39 19.84
C ASP A 113 4.46 -11.51 20.41
N ASP A 114 4.65 -10.20 20.42
CA ASP A 114 3.72 -9.20 20.94
C ASP A 114 3.79 -7.91 20.10
N PRO A 115 2.67 -7.20 19.87
CA PRO A 115 2.65 -6.01 19.03
C PRO A 115 3.47 -4.84 19.58
N TYR A 116 3.57 -4.68 20.91
CA TYR A 116 4.36 -3.62 21.52
C TYR A 116 5.85 -3.91 21.38
N ARG A 117 6.26 -5.18 21.56
CA ARG A 117 7.65 -5.59 21.32
C ARG A 117 8.05 -5.48 19.85
N ALA A 118 7.12 -5.72 18.92
CA ALA A 118 7.38 -5.47 17.51
C ALA A 118 7.64 -3.96 17.27
N ALA A 119 6.88 -3.08 17.92
CA ALA A 119 7.08 -1.64 17.84
C ALA A 119 8.42 -1.19 18.48
N ASP A 120 8.77 -1.71 19.66
CA ASP A 120 10.05 -1.45 20.31
C ASP A 120 11.22 -1.91 19.42
N GLY A 121 11.09 -3.09 18.82
CA GLY A 121 12.08 -3.61 17.88
C GLY A 121 12.19 -2.75 16.62
N ARG A 122 11.08 -2.26 16.06
CA ARG A 122 11.09 -1.30 14.95
C ARG A 122 11.87 -0.04 15.31
N ASP A 123 11.63 0.51 16.51
CA ASP A 123 12.25 1.76 16.95
C ASP A 123 13.75 1.58 17.28
N ALA A 124 14.17 0.35 17.55
CA ALA A 124 15.58 -0.02 17.75
C ALA A 124 16.35 -0.31 16.44
N VAL A 125 15.68 -0.31 15.27
CA VAL A 125 16.38 -0.42 13.98
C VAL A 125 16.91 0.94 13.58
N ALA A 126 18.23 1.04 13.39
CA ALA A 126 18.87 2.23 12.84
C ALA A 126 19.05 2.08 11.33
N VAL A 127 18.82 3.15 10.57
CA VAL A 127 18.98 3.16 9.11
C VAL A 127 19.79 4.40 8.73
N ASP A 128 20.87 4.17 8.00
CA ASP A 128 21.75 5.21 7.48
C ASP A 128 21.28 5.61 6.07
N TYR A 129 21.19 6.92 5.84
CA TYR A 129 20.69 7.46 4.58
C TYR A 129 21.63 8.51 3.99
N THR A 130 21.72 8.52 2.67
CA THR A 130 22.10 9.72 1.91
C THR A 130 20.82 10.37 1.39
N VAL A 131 20.40 11.49 2.00
CA VAL A 131 19.19 12.21 1.57
C VAL A 131 19.40 12.83 0.19
N LEU A 132 18.41 12.65 -0.68
CA LEU A 132 18.42 13.14 -2.06
C LEU A 132 17.39 14.26 -2.26
N PRO A 133 17.57 15.14 -3.26
CA PRO A 133 16.56 16.12 -3.62
C PRO A 133 15.25 15.44 -4.05
N ALA A 134 14.11 15.99 -3.63
CA ALA A 134 12.79 15.49 -3.98
C ALA A 134 11.93 16.61 -4.59
N ALA A 135 11.12 16.27 -5.60
CA ALA A 135 10.11 17.16 -6.15
C ALA A 135 8.78 16.93 -5.40
N THR A 136 8.30 17.93 -4.67
CA THR A 136 7.12 17.82 -3.79
C THR A 136 5.85 18.45 -4.37
N THR A 137 5.94 19.09 -5.53
CA THR A 137 4.79 19.62 -6.28
C THR A 137 4.84 19.16 -7.73
N VAL A 138 3.72 19.27 -8.44
CA VAL A 138 3.63 18.90 -9.87
C VAL A 138 4.55 19.80 -10.69
N GLU A 139 4.54 21.11 -10.42
CA GLU A 139 5.36 22.10 -11.12
C GLU A 139 6.85 21.81 -10.92
N ALA A 140 7.27 21.53 -9.68
CA ALA A 140 8.65 21.17 -9.37
C ALA A 140 9.07 19.86 -10.03
N ALA A 141 8.14 18.90 -10.19
CA ALA A 141 8.41 17.63 -10.85
C ALA A 141 8.52 17.76 -12.38
N LEU A 142 7.82 18.73 -12.99
CA LEU A 142 7.83 19.02 -14.42
C LEU A 142 8.96 19.98 -14.84
N ALA A 143 9.59 20.67 -13.90
CA ALA A 143 10.65 21.62 -14.18
C ALA A 143 11.87 20.96 -14.85
N PRO A 144 12.60 21.66 -15.75
CA PRO A 144 13.84 21.16 -16.32
C PRO A 144 14.86 20.79 -15.23
N GLY A 145 15.41 19.58 -15.28
CA GLY A 145 16.38 19.10 -14.30
C GLY A 145 15.80 18.71 -12.94
N ALA A 146 14.46 18.59 -12.83
CA ALA A 146 13.81 18.10 -11.62
C ALA A 146 14.39 16.75 -11.16
N PRO A 147 14.52 16.53 -9.83
CA PRO A 147 14.89 15.21 -9.32
C PRO A 147 13.85 14.18 -9.79
N ARG A 148 14.35 13.08 -10.38
CA ARG A 148 13.49 12.00 -10.89
C ARG A 148 13.10 11.04 -9.78
N VAL A 149 11.82 10.72 -9.68
CA VAL A 149 11.32 9.66 -8.79
C VAL A 149 11.76 8.28 -9.28
N HIS A 150 11.72 8.07 -10.60
CA HIS A 150 12.16 6.86 -11.26
C HIS A 150 13.38 7.18 -12.12
N ALA A 151 14.58 6.77 -11.69
CA ALA A 151 15.82 7.06 -12.40
C ALA A 151 15.86 6.53 -13.85
N ALA A 152 15.11 5.46 -14.14
CA ALA A 152 14.99 4.87 -15.47
C ALA A 152 14.07 5.67 -16.41
N TRP A 153 13.25 6.60 -15.90
CA TRP A 153 12.37 7.42 -16.73
C TRP A 153 13.10 8.66 -17.25
N PRO A 154 12.78 9.16 -18.46
CA PRO A 154 13.40 10.38 -18.97
C PRO A 154 12.97 11.64 -18.19
N ASP A 155 11.78 11.62 -17.61
CA ASP A 155 11.16 12.73 -16.87
C ASP A 155 10.16 12.17 -15.82
N ASN A 156 9.50 13.04 -15.05
CA ASN A 156 8.50 12.65 -14.05
C ASN A 156 7.06 12.51 -14.60
N VAL A 157 6.84 12.55 -15.92
CA VAL A 157 5.52 12.41 -16.54
C VAL A 157 5.17 10.92 -16.63
N ALA A 158 4.17 10.49 -15.85
CA ALA A 158 3.74 9.10 -15.83
C ALA A 158 2.96 8.68 -17.10
N GLY A 159 2.25 9.61 -17.74
CA GLY A 159 1.48 9.32 -18.95
C GLY A 159 0.79 10.58 -19.45
N PRO A 160 0.15 10.51 -20.61
CA PRO A 160 -0.48 11.68 -21.22
C PRO A 160 -1.83 11.98 -20.58
N ALA A 161 -2.19 13.26 -20.56
CA ALA A 161 -3.50 13.76 -20.17
C ALA A 161 -4.11 14.51 -21.36
N ASP A 162 -4.77 13.78 -22.25
CA ASP A 162 -5.39 14.31 -23.46
C ASP A 162 -6.78 13.66 -23.68
N GLY A 163 -7.67 14.45 -24.28
CA GLY A 163 -9.02 14.05 -24.67
C GLY A 163 -9.81 15.23 -25.23
N ALA A 164 -10.58 14.99 -26.28
CA ALA A 164 -11.48 15.99 -26.88
C ALA A 164 -12.73 15.30 -27.43
N VAL A 165 -13.85 16.02 -27.44
CA VAL A 165 -15.10 15.60 -28.07
C VAL A 165 -15.58 16.75 -28.95
N GLY A 166 -15.73 16.50 -30.26
CA GLY A 166 -16.08 17.53 -31.24
C GLY A 166 -14.91 18.48 -31.58
N ASP A 167 -15.25 19.63 -32.16
CA ASP A 167 -14.27 20.70 -32.47
C ASP A 167 -14.27 21.74 -31.35
N VAL A 168 -13.33 21.57 -30.42
CA VAL A 168 -13.16 22.45 -29.25
C VAL A 168 -12.82 23.89 -29.69
N ALA A 169 -12.00 24.06 -30.73
CA ALA A 169 -11.57 25.37 -31.18
C ALA A 169 -12.74 26.15 -31.80
N ALA A 170 -13.54 25.50 -32.64
CA ALA A 170 -14.78 26.08 -33.17
C ALA A 170 -15.77 26.42 -32.04
N GLY A 171 -15.88 25.55 -31.02
CA GLY A 171 -16.70 25.80 -29.85
C GLY A 171 -16.32 27.07 -29.09
N PHE A 172 -15.02 27.27 -28.82
CA PHE A 172 -14.52 28.50 -28.19
C PHE A 172 -14.71 29.73 -29.08
N ALA A 173 -14.50 29.61 -30.39
CA ALA A 173 -14.63 30.74 -31.31
C ALA A 173 -16.08 31.25 -31.45
N ALA A 174 -17.07 30.36 -31.28
CA ALA A 174 -18.49 30.69 -31.38
C ALA A 174 -19.15 31.06 -30.04
N ALA A 175 -18.42 31.03 -28.92
CA ALA A 175 -18.98 31.24 -27.59
C ALA A 175 -19.23 32.73 -27.30
N ASP A 176 -20.42 33.05 -26.77
CA ASP A 176 -20.75 34.42 -26.31
C ASP A 176 -19.95 34.81 -25.04
N VAL A 177 -19.62 33.83 -24.20
CA VAL A 177 -18.88 34.01 -22.94
C VAL A 177 -17.92 32.84 -22.74
N VAL A 178 -16.68 33.16 -22.34
CA VAL A 178 -15.66 32.20 -21.93
C VAL A 178 -15.28 32.47 -20.47
N ILE A 179 -15.30 31.42 -19.65
CA ILE A 179 -14.89 31.49 -18.23
C ILE A 179 -13.70 30.57 -18.04
N GLU A 180 -12.64 31.10 -17.44
CA GLU A 180 -11.45 30.35 -17.06
C GLU A 180 -11.27 30.40 -15.55
N MET A 181 -10.91 29.27 -14.95
CA MET A 181 -10.65 29.16 -13.52
C MET A 181 -9.54 28.14 -13.25
N THR A 182 -8.61 28.51 -12.38
CA THR A 182 -7.63 27.57 -11.82
C THR A 182 -8.14 27.02 -10.49
N LEU A 183 -8.28 25.70 -10.41
CA LEU A 183 -8.71 25.00 -9.21
C LEU A 183 -7.54 24.19 -8.63
N ALA A 184 -7.36 24.26 -7.32
CA ALA A 184 -6.44 23.40 -6.58
C ALA A 184 -7.24 22.55 -5.58
N MET A 185 -7.06 21.23 -5.65
CA MET A 185 -7.68 20.28 -4.73
C MET A 185 -6.59 19.67 -3.86
N PRO A 186 -6.66 19.77 -2.52
CA PRO A 186 -5.65 19.19 -1.65
C PRO A 186 -5.69 17.66 -1.70
N ARG A 187 -4.58 17.04 -1.34
CA ARG A 187 -4.56 15.60 -1.08
C ARG A 187 -5.41 15.32 0.16
N VAL A 188 -6.35 14.40 0.05
CA VAL A 188 -7.19 13.92 1.16
C VAL A 188 -6.93 12.45 1.42
N ALA A 189 -7.19 12.01 2.66
CA ALA A 189 -7.15 10.60 3.04
C ALA A 189 -8.58 10.10 3.30
N PRO A 190 -8.88 8.81 3.07
CA PRO A 190 -10.20 8.25 3.39
C PRO A 190 -10.53 8.20 4.89
N VAL A 191 -9.50 8.13 5.76
CA VAL A 191 -9.59 8.10 7.24
C VAL A 191 -10.68 7.15 7.78
N PRO A 192 -10.68 5.85 7.42
CA PRO A 192 -11.59 4.89 8.02
C PRO A 192 -11.32 4.74 9.52
N ILE A 193 -12.38 4.51 10.31
CA ILE A 193 -12.25 4.26 11.75
C ILE A 193 -11.46 2.97 12.00
N GLU A 194 -11.70 1.93 11.19
CA GLU A 194 -10.86 0.72 11.17
C GLU A 194 -9.59 1.00 10.32
N PRO A 195 -8.38 0.90 10.87
CA PRO A 195 -7.15 0.96 10.10
C PRO A 195 -7.00 -0.25 9.16
N ARG A 196 -6.06 -0.17 8.21
CA ARG A 196 -5.72 -1.32 7.37
C ARG A 196 -5.14 -2.45 8.23
N GLY A 197 -5.66 -3.66 8.08
CA GLY A 197 -5.21 -4.85 8.78
C GLY A 197 -5.02 -6.04 7.83
N VAL A 198 -4.02 -6.87 8.15
CA VAL A 198 -3.79 -8.16 7.50
C VAL A 198 -3.35 -9.20 8.53
N LEU A 199 -3.90 -10.40 8.44
CA LEU A 199 -3.47 -11.58 9.19
C LEU A 199 -3.27 -12.71 8.19
N ALA A 200 -2.09 -13.34 8.19
CA ALA A 200 -1.77 -14.44 7.30
C ALA A 200 -1.43 -15.70 8.10
N ASP A 201 -2.03 -16.83 7.71
CA ASP A 201 -1.68 -18.18 8.13
C ASP A 201 -1.09 -18.91 6.90
N PRO A 202 0.19 -19.32 6.93
CA PRO A 202 0.84 -19.97 5.80
C PRO A 202 0.35 -21.40 5.53
N GLY A 203 -0.65 -21.89 6.26
CA GLY A 203 -1.34 -23.14 5.95
C GLY A 203 -0.77 -24.35 6.68
N ALA A 204 -0.15 -24.14 7.85
CA ALA A 204 0.35 -25.24 8.69
C ALA A 204 -0.78 -26.21 9.13
N ARG A 205 -2.04 -25.77 9.06
CA ARG A 205 -3.21 -26.51 9.58
C ARG A 205 -4.03 -27.21 8.49
N ASP A 206 -4.21 -26.59 7.33
CA ASP A 206 -5.12 -27.06 6.28
C ASP A 206 -4.51 -27.05 4.87
N GLY A 207 -3.23 -26.67 4.74
CA GLY A 207 -2.50 -26.63 3.46
C GLY A 207 -2.78 -25.41 2.58
N PHE A 208 -3.63 -24.48 3.03
CA PHE A 208 -3.96 -23.24 2.33
C PHE A 208 -3.23 -22.05 2.93
N PHE A 209 -2.66 -21.19 2.08
CA PHE A 209 -2.21 -19.87 2.50
C PHE A 209 -3.45 -18.99 2.72
N THR A 210 -3.89 -18.87 3.96
CA THR A 210 -5.10 -18.10 4.32
C THR A 210 -4.74 -16.70 4.79
N THR A 211 -5.33 -15.69 4.17
CA THR A 211 -5.17 -14.28 4.53
C THR A 211 -6.52 -13.67 4.88
N TRP A 212 -6.64 -13.08 6.06
CA TRP A 212 -7.73 -12.18 6.42
C TRP A 212 -7.25 -10.74 6.21
N ALA A 213 -7.99 -9.95 5.45
CA ALA A 213 -7.59 -8.59 5.12
C ALA A 213 -8.80 -7.64 5.12
N SER A 214 -8.57 -6.41 5.58
CA SER A 214 -9.54 -5.31 5.50
C SER A 214 -9.56 -4.80 4.05
N THR A 215 -10.16 -5.56 3.14
CA THR A 215 -10.10 -5.32 1.69
C THR A 215 -11.47 -5.33 1.04
N GLN A 216 -11.62 -4.50 0.00
CA GLN A 216 -12.81 -4.47 -0.87
C GLN A 216 -12.62 -5.33 -2.13
N VAL A 217 -11.43 -5.89 -2.34
CA VAL A 217 -11.04 -6.60 -3.57
C VAL A 217 -10.35 -7.94 -3.26
N PRO A 218 -11.00 -8.87 -2.54
CA PRO A 218 -10.37 -10.09 -2.04
C PRO A 218 -9.78 -10.97 -3.16
N TYR A 219 -10.42 -11.05 -4.32
CA TYR A 219 -9.91 -11.81 -5.47
C TYR A 219 -8.63 -11.20 -6.06
N ALA A 220 -8.57 -9.88 -6.21
CA ALA A 220 -7.37 -9.21 -6.71
C ALA A 220 -6.20 -9.38 -5.73
N VAL A 221 -6.47 -9.32 -4.42
CA VAL A 221 -5.47 -9.62 -3.38
C VAL A 221 -5.00 -11.07 -3.49
N ARG A 222 -5.90 -12.03 -3.68
CA ARG A 222 -5.56 -13.45 -3.87
C ARG A 222 -4.60 -13.65 -5.05
N THR A 223 -4.94 -13.12 -6.22
CA THR A 223 -4.08 -13.17 -7.42
C THR A 223 -2.73 -12.52 -7.18
N ALA A 224 -2.70 -11.36 -6.50
CA ALA A 224 -1.45 -10.67 -6.19
C ALA A 224 -0.54 -11.49 -5.26
N ILE A 225 -1.10 -12.09 -4.19
CA ILE A 225 -0.38 -12.97 -3.27
C ILE A 225 0.19 -14.18 -4.03
N GLY A 226 -0.64 -14.87 -4.83
CA GLY A 226 -0.19 -16.01 -5.63
C GLY A 226 0.98 -15.65 -6.55
N ARG A 227 0.89 -14.52 -7.26
CA ARG A 227 1.94 -14.04 -8.15
C ARG A 227 3.24 -13.66 -7.42
N VAL A 228 3.15 -12.93 -6.31
CA VAL A 228 4.33 -12.43 -5.58
C VAL A 228 5.05 -13.56 -4.86
N LEU A 229 4.31 -14.50 -4.25
CA LEU A 229 4.88 -15.61 -3.49
C LEU A 229 5.16 -16.87 -4.34
N GLY A 230 4.83 -16.85 -5.63
CA GLY A 230 4.96 -18.02 -6.50
C GLY A 230 4.07 -19.20 -6.10
N LEU A 231 2.90 -18.92 -5.54
CA LEU A 231 1.93 -19.92 -5.11
C LEU A 231 0.85 -20.11 -6.17
N ASP A 232 0.39 -21.35 -6.35
CA ASP A 232 -0.82 -21.64 -7.13
C ASP A 232 -2.01 -20.90 -6.51
N GLU A 233 -2.78 -20.17 -7.32
CA GLU A 233 -3.85 -19.31 -6.83
C GLU A 233 -4.94 -20.11 -6.09
N GLU A 234 -5.15 -21.37 -6.47
CA GLU A 234 -6.07 -22.31 -5.81
C GLU A 234 -5.67 -22.65 -4.37
N ARG A 235 -4.38 -22.47 -4.02
CA ARG A 235 -3.85 -22.68 -2.67
C ARG A 235 -3.91 -21.43 -1.80
N VAL A 236 -4.38 -20.30 -2.34
CA VAL A 236 -4.48 -19.02 -1.62
C VAL A 236 -5.93 -18.71 -1.31
N ARG A 237 -6.24 -18.50 -0.03
CA ARG A 237 -7.58 -18.11 0.45
C ARG A 237 -7.53 -16.70 1.00
N VAL A 238 -8.36 -15.79 0.48
CA VAL A 238 -8.49 -14.43 1.03
C VAL A 238 -9.89 -14.22 1.58
N ILE A 239 -9.99 -13.75 2.83
CA ILE A 239 -11.24 -13.47 3.54
C ILE A 239 -11.29 -11.98 3.90
N ALA A 240 -12.40 -11.33 3.56
CA ALA A 240 -12.78 -10.02 4.11
C ALA A 240 -13.80 -10.27 5.26
N PRO A 241 -13.43 -10.00 6.53
CA PRO A 241 -14.28 -10.29 7.69
C PRO A 241 -15.45 -9.29 7.92
#